data_AF-A0A538RDY3-F1
#
_entry.id   AF-A0A538RDY3-F1
#
_cell.length_a   1.000
_cell.length_b   1.000
_cell.length_c   1.000
_cell.angle_alpha   90.00
_cell.angle_beta   90.00
_cell.angle_gamma   90.00
#
_symmetry.space_group_name_H-M   'P 1'
#
loop_
_entity.id
_entity.type
_entity.pdbx_description
1 polymer ?
#
loop_
_entity_poly.entity_id
_entity_poly.type
_entity_poly.pdbx_seq_one_letter_code
_entity_poly.pdbx_strand_id
1 'polypeptide(L)'
;MSLDCAACRPHLLALQRGRLAPALAGDVREHLASCAECTRAAEAEAALSEVLERLPQHPASLALKRRLRAEWPAPAASRPGRWPRRLRTLVAGLAVAAAVIVVAPVVWDRLVTRPDRDAAATLVGEAVNDHVRVLIAQQPLEVRSGGIHQVRPWFAGRLDFAPVVAFGGDEEFPLQGGAVGYFLDRKAAVLVYGHRLHTISLFVFRAE
;
A
#
# COMPACT_ATOMS: atom_id res chain seq x y z
N MET A 1 47.29 -6.44 35.21
CA MET A 1 47.43 -7.72 35.95
C MET A 1 47.16 -8.80 34.92
N SER A 2 48.18 -9.54 34.50
CA SER A 2 48.04 -10.49 33.40
C SER A 2 47.10 -11.62 33.81
N LEU A 3 46.01 -11.79 33.05
CA LEU A 3 45.12 -12.94 33.18
C LEU A 3 45.92 -14.22 32.92
N ASP A 4 45.84 -15.21 33.79
CA ASP A 4 46.50 -16.50 33.60
C ASP A 4 45.61 -17.47 32.82
N CYS A 5 46.20 -18.58 32.35
CA CYS A 5 45.46 -19.57 31.55
C CYS A 5 44.31 -20.22 32.34
N ALA A 6 44.47 -20.39 33.66
CA ALA A 6 43.49 -21.02 34.53
C ALA A 6 42.24 -20.13 34.71
N ALA A 7 42.43 -18.82 34.88
CA ALA A 7 41.35 -17.83 34.94
C ALA A 7 40.73 -17.57 33.57
N CYS A 8 41.49 -17.69 32.48
CA CYS A 8 40.98 -17.49 31.12
C CYS A 8 40.01 -18.59 30.68
N ARG A 9 40.37 -19.86 30.88
CA ARG A 9 39.59 -21.03 30.41
C ARG A 9 38.08 -21.00 30.73
N PRO A 10 37.61 -20.72 31.95
CA PRO A 10 36.16 -20.71 32.25
C PRO A 10 35.38 -19.60 31.53
N HIS A 11 36.06 -18.62 30.94
CA HIS A 11 35.42 -17.48 30.27
C HIS A 11 35.29 -17.63 28.75
N LEU A 12 35.87 -18.67 28.13
CA LEU A 12 35.90 -18.82 26.67
C LEU A 12 34.50 -18.94 26.05
N LEU A 13 33.63 -19.79 26.59
CA LEU A 13 32.25 -19.93 26.11
C LEU A 13 31.42 -18.67 26.33
N ALA A 14 31.65 -17.96 27.45
CA ALA A 14 30.97 -16.71 27.74
C ALA A 14 31.44 -15.58 26.80
N LEU A 15 32.72 -15.55 26.43
CA LEU A 15 33.27 -14.64 25.43
C LEU A 15 32.64 -14.93 24.06
N GLN A 16 32.61 -16.19 23.63
CA GLN A 16 32.01 -16.63 22.38
C GLN A 16 30.53 -16.22 22.27
N ARG A 17 29.77 -16.33 23.37
CA ARG A 17 28.35 -15.94 23.44
C ARG A 17 28.11 -14.45 23.70
N GLY A 18 29.16 -13.64 23.79
CA GLY A 18 29.05 -12.20 24.06
C GLY A 18 28.48 -11.85 25.44
N ARG A 19 28.63 -12.71 26.44
CA ARG A 19 28.03 -12.57 27.78
C ARG A 19 28.99 -12.00 28.83
N LEU A 20 30.23 -11.70 28.47
CA LEU A 20 31.21 -11.10 29.39
C LEU A 20 31.03 -9.58 29.47
N ALA A 21 31.34 -9.01 30.64
CA ALA A 21 31.46 -7.56 30.79
C ALA A 21 32.58 -7.01 29.88
N PRO A 22 32.46 -5.79 29.33
CA PRO A 22 33.40 -5.28 28.33
C PRO A 22 34.87 -5.29 28.76
N ALA A 23 35.15 -4.97 30.03
CA ALA A 23 36.50 -4.98 30.60
C ALA A 23 37.10 -6.39 30.58
N LEU A 24 36.40 -7.36 31.19
CA LEU A 24 36.84 -8.77 31.23
C LEU A 24 36.93 -9.39 29.83
N ALA A 25 36.04 -9.00 28.90
CA ALA A 25 36.11 -9.43 27.51
C ALA A 25 37.37 -8.90 26.80
N GLY A 26 37.84 -7.70 27.17
CA GLY A 26 39.12 -7.16 26.71
C GLY A 26 40.28 -7.99 27.21
N ASP A 27 40.35 -8.22 28.52
CA ASP A 27 41.43 -8.97 29.18
C ASP A 27 41.56 -10.40 28.61
N VAL A 28 40.44 -11.09 28.39
CA VAL A 28 40.43 -12.45 27.81
C VAL A 28 40.91 -12.43 26.35
N ARG A 29 40.50 -11.45 25.53
CA ARG A 29 40.97 -11.35 24.13
C ARG A 29 42.45 -11.03 24.05
N GLU A 30 42.96 -10.17 24.92
CA GLU A 30 44.39 -9.86 25.01
C GLU A 30 45.21 -11.11 25.38
N HIS A 31 44.72 -11.91 26.31
CA HIS A 31 45.35 -13.19 26.65
C HIS A 31 45.31 -14.19 25.47
N LEU A 32 44.20 -14.27 24.74
CA LEU A 32 44.09 -15.13 23.55
C LEU A 32 45.03 -14.74 22.41
N ALA A 33 45.39 -13.45 22.30
CA ALA A 33 46.36 -12.98 21.32
C ALA A 33 47.80 -13.41 21.64
N SER A 34 48.10 -13.73 22.90
CA SER A 34 49.44 -14.04 23.39
C SER A 34 49.66 -15.51 23.80
N CYS A 35 48.59 -16.28 24.01
CA CYS A 35 48.66 -17.66 24.51
C CYS A 35 48.02 -18.68 23.55
N ALA A 36 48.86 -19.42 22.81
CA ALA A 36 48.42 -20.43 21.85
C ALA A 36 47.63 -21.61 22.45
N GLU A 37 47.83 -21.93 23.74
CA GLU A 37 47.03 -22.97 24.40
C GLU A 37 45.57 -22.53 24.60
N CYS A 38 45.37 -21.28 25.01
CA CYS A 38 44.04 -20.72 25.19
C CYS A 38 43.34 -20.48 23.85
N THR A 39 44.08 -20.13 22.80
CA THR A 39 43.53 -20.06 21.42
C THR A 39 42.98 -21.41 20.98
N ARG A 40 43.76 -22.49 21.12
CA ARG A 40 43.31 -23.86 20.78
C ARG A 40 42.09 -24.29 21.61
N ALA A 41 42.06 -23.93 22.89
CA ALA A 41 40.91 -24.22 23.75
C ALA A 41 39.64 -23.46 23.29
N ALA A 42 39.80 -22.21 22.84
CA ALA A 42 38.68 -21.41 22.32
C ALA A 42 38.15 -21.98 20.99
N GLU A 43 39.03 -22.42 20.10
CA GLU A 43 38.65 -23.10 18.85
C GLU A 43 37.92 -24.42 19.11
N ALA A 44 38.38 -25.22 20.09
CA ALA A 44 37.71 -26.44 20.50
C ALA A 44 36.29 -26.18 21.05
N GLU A 45 36.12 -25.13 21.86
CA GLU A 45 34.81 -24.71 22.38
C GLU A 45 33.87 -24.24 21.25
N ALA A 46 34.42 -23.54 20.24
CA ALA A 46 33.67 -23.11 19.07
C ALA A 46 33.19 -24.30 18.22
N ALA A 47 34.08 -25.25 17.94
CA ALA A 47 33.75 -26.47 17.21
C ALA A 47 32.70 -27.32 17.94
N LEU A 48 32.82 -27.45 19.27
CA LEU A 48 31.82 -28.15 20.09
C LEU A 48 30.46 -27.46 20.03
N SER A 49 30.44 -26.13 20.15
CA SER A 49 29.20 -25.35 20.08
C SER A 49 28.50 -25.52 18.73
N GLU A 50 29.24 -25.52 17.62
CA GLU A 50 28.68 -25.73 16.28
C GLU A 50 28.02 -27.12 16.15
N VAL A 51 28.65 -28.16 16.66
CA VAL A 51 28.09 -29.52 16.66
C VAL A 51 26.82 -29.59 17.50
N LEU A 52 26.80 -28.97 18.68
CA LEU A 52 25.64 -28.96 19.57
C LEU A 52 24.46 -28.19 18.98
N GLU A 53 24.70 -27.11 18.24
CA GLU A 53 23.64 -26.31 17.60
C GLU A 53 22.94 -27.06 16.46
N ARG A 54 23.60 -28.05 15.84
CA ARG A 54 23.01 -28.92 14.81
C ARG A 54 22.07 -29.99 15.37
N LEU A 55 22.06 -30.20 16.69
CA LEU A 55 21.18 -31.17 17.33
C LEU A 55 19.73 -30.62 17.42
N PRO A 56 18.71 -31.51 17.43
CA PRO A 56 17.33 -31.09 17.61
C PRO A 56 17.13 -30.29 18.90
N GLN A 57 16.64 -29.06 18.77
CA GLN A 57 16.34 -28.21 19.93
C GLN A 57 14.89 -28.41 20.37
N HIS A 58 14.69 -28.88 21.61
CA HIS A 58 13.35 -29.05 22.17
C HIS A 58 12.91 -27.77 22.91
N PRO A 59 11.76 -27.17 22.55
CA PRO A 59 11.30 -25.97 23.23
C PRO A 59 10.91 -26.29 24.68
N ALA A 60 11.45 -25.53 25.63
CA ALA A 60 11.06 -25.64 27.04
C ALA A 60 9.57 -25.31 27.23
N SER A 61 8.89 -26.07 28.09
CA SER A 61 7.47 -25.85 28.43
C SER A 61 7.23 -24.47 29.03
N LEU A 62 6.04 -23.90 28.82
CA LEU A 62 5.68 -22.60 29.38
C LEU A 62 5.73 -22.59 30.92
N ALA A 63 5.40 -23.71 31.56
CA ALA A 63 5.49 -23.86 33.01
C ALA A 63 6.94 -23.73 33.52
N LEU A 64 7.90 -24.38 32.84
CA LEU A 64 9.32 -24.26 33.17
C LEU A 64 9.83 -22.83 32.96
N LYS A 65 9.46 -22.19 31.84
CA LYS A 65 9.83 -20.79 31.57
C LYS A 65 9.32 -19.83 32.65
N ARG A 66 8.11 -20.06 33.18
CA ARG A 66 7.54 -19.24 34.26
C ARG A 66 8.28 -19.44 35.58
N ARG A 67 8.59 -20.69 35.95
CA ARG A 67 9.38 -21.00 37.16
C ARG A 67 10.76 -20.35 37.10
N LEU A 68 11.46 -20.50 35.99
CA LEU A 68 12.78 -19.90 35.79
C LEU A 68 12.77 -18.37 35.91
N ARG A 69 11.74 -17.68 35.39
CA ARG A 69 11.60 -16.23 35.56
C ARG A 69 11.33 -15.79 37.01
N ALA A 70 10.67 -16.64 37.79
CA ALA A 70 10.40 -16.36 39.20
C ALA A 70 11.64 -16.60 40.07
N GLU A 71 12.42 -17.64 39.77
CA GLU A 71 13.64 -18.01 40.50
C GLU A 71 14.85 -17.14 40.10
N TRP A 72 14.92 -16.74 38.84
CA TRP A 72 16.00 -15.93 38.27
C TRP A 72 15.45 -14.65 37.67
N PRO A 73 15.02 -13.67 38.50
CA PRO A 73 14.61 -12.38 37.99
C PRO A 73 15.76 -11.81 37.16
N ALA A 74 15.48 -11.45 35.91
CA ALA A 74 16.48 -10.84 35.05
C ALA A 74 17.12 -9.66 35.80
N PRO A 75 18.46 -9.50 35.75
CA PRO A 75 19.10 -8.34 36.37
C PRO A 75 18.37 -7.11 35.86
N ALA A 76 17.94 -6.25 36.79
CA ALA A 76 17.16 -5.07 36.46
C ALA A 76 17.88 -4.36 35.31
N ALA A 77 17.26 -4.37 34.12
CA ALA A 77 17.80 -3.70 32.96
C ALA A 77 18.28 -2.33 33.43
N SER A 78 19.57 -2.04 33.24
CA SER A 78 20.14 -0.75 33.60
C SER A 78 19.19 0.29 33.04
N ARG A 79 18.50 1.01 33.93
CA ARG A 79 17.51 2.01 33.53
C ARG A 79 18.22 2.88 32.48
N PRO A 80 17.72 2.96 31.23
CA PRO A 80 18.36 3.80 30.23
C PRO A 80 18.49 5.18 30.87
N GLY A 81 19.72 5.69 30.93
CA GLY A 81 20.05 6.92 31.65
C GLY A 81 19.01 7.98 31.31
N ARG A 82 18.40 8.59 32.33
CA ARG A 82 17.27 9.51 32.17
C ARG A 82 17.68 10.62 31.20
N TRP A 83 17.20 10.55 29.96
CA TRP A 83 17.46 11.58 28.95
C TRP A 83 17.03 12.95 29.49
N PRO A 84 17.83 14.01 29.28
CA PRO A 84 17.49 15.34 29.76
C PRO A 84 16.15 15.77 29.15
N ARG A 85 15.27 16.36 29.98
CA ARG A 85 13.89 16.70 29.59
C ARG A 85 13.80 17.49 28.27
N ARG A 86 14.79 18.33 27.98
CA ARG A 86 14.89 19.12 26.74
C ARG A 86 15.04 18.25 25.48
N LEU A 87 15.78 17.15 25.58
CA LEU A 87 15.96 16.22 24.45
C LEU A 87 14.68 15.41 24.20
N ARG A 88 13.94 15.04 25.26
CA ARG A 88 12.61 14.43 25.12
C ARG A 88 11.59 15.36 24.47
N THR A 89 11.57 16.65 24.83
CA THR A 89 10.64 17.61 24.22
C THR A 89 10.98 17.90 22.75
N LEU A 90 12.25 17.94 22.40
CA LEU A 90 12.68 18.10 20.99
C LEU A 90 12.35 16.87 20.15
N VAL A 91 12.58 15.66 20.65
CA VAL A 91 12.21 14.42 19.96
C VAL A 91 10.69 14.27 19.83
N ALA A 92 9.93 14.65 20.87
CA ALA A 92 8.47 14.65 20.81
C ALA A 92 7.96 15.67 19.78
N GLY A 93 8.54 16.87 19.72
CA GLY A 93 8.21 17.88 18.72
C GLY A 93 8.51 17.41 17.29
N LEU A 94 9.66 16.77 17.08
CA LEU A 94 10.06 16.21 15.79
C LEU A 94 9.11 15.07 15.35
N ALA A 95 8.70 14.21 16.28
CA ALA A 95 7.77 13.11 16.00
C ALA A 95 6.38 13.62 15.58
N VAL A 96 5.88 14.68 16.21
CA VAL A 96 4.60 15.31 15.83
C VAL A 96 4.71 15.96 14.44
N ALA A 97 5.80 16.68 14.16
CA ALA A 97 6.02 17.28 12.84
C ALA A 97 6.09 16.21 11.74
N ALA A 98 6.79 15.10 11.98
CA ALA A 98 6.85 13.98 11.05
C ALA A 98 5.47 13.33 10.82
N ALA A 99 4.66 13.16 11.87
CA ALA A 99 3.30 12.64 11.74
C ALA A 99 2.40 13.56 10.90
N VAL A 100 2.51 14.88 11.09
CA VAL A 100 1.77 15.86 10.28
C VAL A 100 2.18 15.80 8.80
N ILE A 101 3.48 15.69 8.51
CA ILE A 101 3.98 15.57 7.12
C ILE A 101 3.45 14.29 6.44
N VAL A 102 3.26 13.19 7.17
CA VAL A 102 2.73 11.94 6.61
C VAL A 102 1.21 11.96 6.48
N VAL A 103 0.50 12.54 7.45
CA VAL A 103 -0.97 12.53 7.50
C VAL A 103 -1.59 13.61 6.62
N ALA A 104 -0.97 14.80 6.53
CA ALA A 104 -1.51 15.92 5.75
C ALA A 104 -1.74 15.63 4.26
N PRO A 105 -0.82 14.96 3.52
CA PRO A 105 -1.08 14.59 2.13
C PRO A 105 -2.22 13.58 1.98
N VAL A 106 -2.34 12.63 2.91
CA VAL A 106 -3.42 11.62 2.90
C VAL A 106 -4.78 12.27 3.18
N VAL A 107 -4.83 13.20 4.12
CA VAL A 107 -6.05 13.96 4.43
C VAL A 107 -6.41 14.90 3.28
N TRP A 108 -5.41 15.56 2.69
CA TRP A 108 -5.59 16.44 1.53
C TRP A 108 -6.14 15.68 0.33
N ASP A 109 -5.53 14.54 0.00
CA ASP A 109 -6.03 13.63 -1.04
C ASP A 109 -7.48 13.19 -0.72
N ARG A 110 -7.73 12.67 0.49
CA ARG A 110 -9.10 12.27 0.91
C ARG A 110 -10.15 13.37 0.85
N LEU A 111 -9.77 14.64 0.97
CA LEU A 111 -10.69 15.78 0.97
C LEU A 111 -10.83 16.42 -0.42
N VAL A 112 -9.76 16.45 -1.21
CA VAL A 112 -9.70 17.15 -2.51
C VAL A 112 -9.91 16.19 -3.68
N THR A 113 -9.49 14.93 -3.59
CA THR A 113 -9.54 13.96 -4.69
C THR A 113 -10.65 12.92 -4.57
N ARG A 114 -11.64 13.12 -3.68
CA ARG A 114 -12.87 12.32 -3.77
C ARG A 114 -13.47 12.54 -5.16
N PRO A 115 -13.52 11.52 -6.04
CA PRO A 115 -14.40 11.61 -7.19
C PRO A 115 -15.79 11.81 -6.62
N ASP A 116 -16.43 12.88 -7.04
CA ASP A 116 -17.74 13.29 -6.58
C ASP A 116 -18.74 12.18 -6.96
N ARG A 117 -18.90 11.21 -6.06
CA ARG A 117 -19.78 10.06 -6.25
C ARG A 117 -21.21 10.52 -6.42
N ASP A 118 -21.55 11.67 -5.84
CA ASP A 118 -22.85 12.31 -5.98
C ASP A 118 -22.99 12.90 -7.39
N ALA A 119 -21.95 13.52 -7.94
CA ALA A 119 -21.95 13.93 -9.35
C ALA A 119 -22.10 12.73 -10.29
N ALA A 120 -21.32 11.65 -10.12
CA ALA A 120 -21.42 10.45 -10.96
C ALA A 120 -22.81 9.80 -10.87
N ALA A 121 -23.40 9.72 -9.67
CA ALA A 121 -24.75 9.21 -9.47
C ALA A 121 -25.81 10.11 -10.15
N THR A 122 -25.61 11.43 -10.13
CA THR A 122 -26.49 12.40 -10.81
C THR A 122 -26.43 12.24 -12.33
N LEU A 123 -25.23 12.06 -12.90
CA LEU A 123 -25.05 11.80 -14.33
C LEU A 123 -25.78 10.52 -14.78
N VAL A 124 -25.66 9.45 -13.99
CA VAL A 124 -26.32 8.16 -14.28
C VAL A 124 -27.84 8.30 -14.19
N GLY A 125 -28.35 8.97 -13.15
CA GLY A 125 -29.78 9.21 -12.98
C GLY A 125 -30.38 9.97 -14.15
N GLU A 126 -29.70 11.03 -14.61
CA GLU A 126 -30.14 11.81 -15.77
C GLU A 126 -30.11 10.98 -17.06
N ALA A 127 -29.09 10.13 -17.26
CA ALA A 127 -28.98 9.29 -18.46
C ALA A 127 -30.09 8.26 -18.55
N VAL A 128 -30.48 7.67 -17.41
CA VAL A 128 -31.61 6.74 -17.34
C VAL A 128 -32.92 7.47 -17.63
N ASN A 129 -33.12 8.65 -17.03
CA ASN A 129 -34.33 9.43 -17.24
C ASN A 129 -34.50 9.85 -18.71
N ASP A 130 -33.42 10.29 -19.36
CA ASP A 130 -33.46 10.70 -20.75
C ASP A 130 -33.61 9.50 -21.70
N HIS A 131 -32.98 8.36 -21.39
CA HIS A 131 -33.23 7.11 -22.11
C HIS A 131 -34.70 6.67 -22.05
N VAL A 132 -35.33 6.76 -20.87
CA VAL A 132 -36.77 6.45 -20.71
C VAL A 132 -37.63 7.42 -21.54
N ARG A 133 -37.28 8.72 -21.59
CA ARG A 133 -37.97 9.68 -22.47
C ARG A 133 -37.84 9.31 -23.94
N VAL A 134 -36.66 8.87 -24.38
CA VAL A 134 -36.43 8.36 -25.75
C VAL A 134 -37.27 7.11 -26.03
N LEU A 135 -37.41 6.20 -25.07
CA LEU A 135 -38.25 5.00 -25.23
C LEU A 135 -39.75 5.34 -25.34
N ILE A 136 -40.23 6.33 -24.57
CA ILE A 136 -41.63 6.74 -24.56
C ILE A 136 -41.97 7.62 -25.78
N ALA A 137 -41.05 8.45 -26.23
CA ALA A 137 -41.21 9.27 -27.43
C ALA A 137 -41.04 8.39 -28.68
N GLN A 138 -42.16 7.92 -29.26
CA GLN A 138 -42.19 7.01 -30.41
C GLN A 138 -41.67 7.60 -31.76
N GLN A 139 -40.76 8.60 -31.75
CA GLN A 139 -40.06 9.11 -32.94
C GLN A 139 -38.75 9.89 -32.61
N PRO A 140 -37.66 9.25 -32.17
CA PRO A 140 -36.43 9.96 -31.76
C PRO A 140 -35.34 10.04 -32.85
N LEU A 141 -35.60 9.58 -34.08
CA LEU A 141 -34.60 9.58 -35.16
C LEU A 141 -34.89 10.71 -36.14
N GLU A 142 -34.21 11.85 -35.96
CA GLU A 142 -34.27 12.94 -36.95
C GLU A 142 -33.50 12.57 -38.23
N VAL A 143 -32.54 11.65 -38.13
CA VAL A 143 -31.90 10.98 -39.26
C VAL A 143 -31.96 9.49 -39.05
N ARG A 144 -32.62 8.78 -39.96
CA ARG A 144 -32.54 7.33 -40.08
C ARG A 144 -31.46 6.99 -41.09
N SER A 145 -30.27 6.64 -40.62
CA SER A 145 -29.18 6.22 -41.50
C SER A 145 -28.31 5.18 -40.83
N GLY A 146 -28.10 4.05 -41.52
CA GLY A 146 -27.33 2.90 -41.06
C GLY A 146 -25.81 3.09 -41.04
N GLY A 147 -25.31 4.32 -41.22
CA GLY A 147 -23.88 4.57 -41.38
C GLY A 147 -23.42 5.87 -40.71
N ILE A 148 -22.36 5.75 -39.91
CA ILE A 148 -21.73 6.87 -39.20
C ILE A 148 -21.28 8.02 -40.14
N HIS A 149 -20.98 7.69 -41.40
CA HIS A 149 -20.57 8.64 -42.44
C HIS A 149 -21.69 9.55 -42.94
N GLN A 150 -22.95 9.25 -42.62
CA GLN A 150 -24.10 10.11 -42.91
C GLN A 150 -24.56 10.89 -41.66
N VAL A 151 -24.38 10.31 -40.49
CA VAL A 151 -24.81 10.90 -39.21
C VAL A 151 -23.86 12.01 -38.74
N ARG A 152 -22.54 11.85 -38.88
CA ARG A 152 -21.56 12.86 -38.44
C ARG A 152 -21.68 14.20 -39.18
N PRO A 153 -21.81 14.25 -40.53
CA PRO A 153 -22.02 15.51 -41.23
C PRO A 153 -23.36 16.17 -40.89
N TRP A 154 -24.40 15.39 -40.57
CA TRP A 154 -25.71 15.95 -40.23
C TRP A 154 -25.72 16.75 -38.92
N PHE A 155 -24.84 16.39 -37.97
CA PHE A 155 -24.66 17.18 -36.74
C PHE A 155 -23.92 18.51 -36.98
N ALA A 156 -23.23 18.68 -38.12
CA ALA A 156 -22.51 19.90 -38.44
C ALA A 156 -23.49 21.07 -38.61
N GLY A 157 -23.39 22.09 -37.74
CA GLY A 157 -24.25 23.27 -37.72
C GLY A 157 -25.49 23.18 -36.82
N ARG A 158 -25.82 21.99 -36.27
CA ARG A 158 -26.89 21.83 -35.25
C ARG A 158 -26.36 21.81 -33.82
N LEU A 159 -25.14 21.31 -33.66
CA LEU A 159 -24.35 21.36 -32.43
C LEU A 159 -23.18 22.34 -32.60
N ASP A 160 -22.79 22.99 -31.51
CA ASP A 160 -21.61 23.86 -31.42
C ASP A 160 -20.28 23.07 -31.32
N PHE A 161 -20.36 21.74 -31.44
CA PHE A 161 -19.23 20.82 -31.46
C PHE A 161 -19.49 19.66 -32.43
N ALA A 162 -18.42 19.03 -32.92
CA ALA A 162 -18.50 17.81 -33.69
C ALA A 162 -18.42 16.60 -32.74
N PRO A 163 -19.47 15.76 -32.61
CA PRO A 163 -19.42 14.60 -31.72
C PRO A 163 -18.37 13.59 -32.22
N VAL A 164 -17.43 13.24 -31.32
CA VAL A 164 -16.45 12.18 -31.58
C VAL A 164 -17.11 10.85 -31.23
N VAL A 165 -17.48 10.09 -32.26
CA VAL A 165 -18.11 8.78 -32.10
C VAL A 165 -17.06 7.72 -32.43
N ALA A 166 -16.58 7.00 -31.42
CA ALA A 166 -15.56 5.97 -31.57
C ALA A 166 -16.08 4.71 -32.27
N PHE A 167 -17.40 4.47 -32.23
CA PHE A 167 -18.02 3.26 -32.74
C PHE A 167 -19.14 3.58 -33.74
N GLY A 168 -18.94 3.17 -35.00
CA GLY A 168 -19.86 3.47 -36.10
C GLY A 168 -21.06 2.53 -36.23
N GLY A 169 -21.14 1.48 -35.40
CA GLY A 169 -22.08 0.37 -35.54
C GLY A 169 -21.46 -0.84 -36.23
N ASP A 170 -21.97 -2.03 -35.91
CA ASP A 170 -21.65 -3.31 -36.55
C ASP A 170 -22.94 -4.15 -36.77
N GLU A 171 -22.80 -5.42 -37.16
CA GLU A 171 -23.96 -6.30 -37.39
C GLU A 171 -24.74 -6.62 -36.10
N GLU A 172 -24.08 -6.61 -34.94
CA GLU A 172 -24.71 -6.89 -33.65
C GLU A 172 -25.35 -5.63 -33.05
N PHE A 173 -24.71 -4.47 -33.27
CA PHE A 173 -25.11 -3.15 -32.81
C PHE A 173 -25.28 -2.17 -33.98
N PRO A 174 -26.29 -2.36 -34.86
CA PRO A 174 -26.52 -1.45 -35.98
C PRO A 174 -26.89 -0.05 -35.48
N LEU A 175 -26.20 0.96 -36.01
CA LEU A 175 -26.57 2.36 -35.80
C LEU A 175 -27.89 2.63 -36.53
N GLN A 176 -28.95 2.91 -35.79
CA GLN A 176 -30.26 3.19 -36.37
C GLN A 176 -30.38 4.66 -36.80
N GLY A 177 -29.64 5.55 -36.13
CA GLY A 177 -29.58 6.96 -36.47
C GLY A 177 -29.22 7.85 -35.29
N GLY A 178 -29.64 9.12 -35.36
CA GLY A 178 -29.43 10.06 -34.27
C GLY A 178 -30.36 11.27 -34.30
N ALA A 179 -30.30 12.04 -33.22
CA ALA A 179 -31.01 13.29 -33.02
C ALA A 179 -30.22 14.23 -32.10
N VAL A 180 -30.65 15.48 -32.03
CA VAL A 180 -30.15 16.44 -31.03
C VAL A 180 -31.06 16.37 -29.82
N GLY A 181 -30.47 16.09 -28.67
CA GLY A 181 -31.16 16.06 -27.37
C GLY A 181 -30.55 17.07 -26.40
N TYR A 182 -31.04 17.04 -25.17
CA TYR A 182 -30.52 17.82 -24.06
C TYR A 182 -30.12 16.87 -22.93
N PHE A 183 -28.90 17.01 -22.40
CA PHE A 183 -28.40 16.19 -21.31
C PHE A 183 -27.74 17.07 -20.26
N LEU A 184 -28.32 17.20 -19.06
CA LEU A 184 -27.87 18.16 -18.03
C LEU A 184 -27.91 19.61 -18.53
N ASP A 185 -29.03 19.99 -19.14
CA ASP A 185 -29.31 21.35 -19.65
C ASP A 185 -28.35 21.85 -20.76
N ARG A 186 -27.60 20.95 -21.39
CA ARG A 186 -26.74 21.23 -22.54
C ARG A 186 -27.14 20.40 -23.75
N LYS A 187 -26.89 20.93 -24.94
CA LYS A 187 -27.11 20.20 -26.19
C LYS A 187 -26.21 18.98 -26.26
N ALA A 188 -26.80 17.83 -26.57
CA ALA A 188 -26.12 16.56 -26.73
C ALA A 188 -26.47 15.92 -28.08
N ALA A 189 -25.53 15.19 -28.66
CA ALA A 189 -25.82 14.26 -29.74
C ALA A 189 -26.37 12.98 -29.13
N VAL A 190 -27.57 12.57 -29.55
CA VAL A 190 -28.17 11.29 -29.19
C VAL A 190 -28.01 10.36 -30.38
N LEU A 191 -27.29 9.27 -30.18
CA LEU A 191 -27.12 8.21 -31.17
C LEU A 191 -27.88 6.98 -30.69
N VAL A 192 -28.61 6.35 -31.58
CA VAL A 192 -29.46 5.20 -31.24
C VAL A 192 -28.94 3.98 -31.97
N TYR A 193 -28.58 2.97 -31.20
CA TYR A 193 -28.16 1.66 -31.69
C TYR A 193 -29.24 0.63 -31.39
N GLY A 194 -29.41 -0.32 -32.29
CA GLY A 194 -30.24 -1.50 -32.04
C GLY A 194 -29.39 -2.64 -31.48
N HIS A 195 -29.97 -3.51 -30.66
CA HIS A 195 -29.43 -4.81 -30.36
C HIS A 195 -30.59 -5.81 -30.21
N ARG A 196 -30.80 -6.63 -31.24
CA ARG A 196 -31.98 -7.52 -31.36
C ARG A 196 -33.30 -6.73 -31.25
N LEU A 197 -34.03 -6.87 -30.15
CA LEU A 197 -35.28 -6.15 -29.84
C LEU A 197 -35.07 -4.97 -28.87
N HIS A 198 -33.83 -4.69 -28.46
CA HIS A 198 -33.52 -3.64 -27.50
C HIS A 198 -32.89 -2.43 -28.19
N THR A 199 -33.18 -1.25 -27.66
CA THR A 199 -32.64 0.03 -28.14
C THR A 199 -31.62 0.55 -27.14
N ILE A 200 -30.46 0.98 -27.63
CA ILE A 200 -29.36 1.54 -26.83
C ILE A 200 -29.15 2.99 -27.24
N SER A 201 -29.20 3.92 -26.27
CA SER A 201 -28.96 5.35 -26.51
C SER A 201 -27.57 5.75 -26.04
N LEU A 202 -26.78 6.35 -26.91
CA LEU A 202 -25.48 6.94 -26.60
C LEU A 202 -25.59 8.47 -26.64
N PHE A 203 -25.30 9.10 -25.51
CA PHE A 203 -25.28 10.55 -25.36
C PHE A 203 -23.85 11.08 -25.43
N VAL A 204 -23.58 11.98 -26.38
CA VAL A 204 -22.29 12.66 -26.52
C VAL A 204 -22.50 14.15 -26.29
N PHE A 205 -21.81 14.70 -25.29
CA PHE A 205 -21.87 16.11 -24.92
C PHE A 205 -20.46 16.62 -24.61
N ARG A 206 -20.25 17.93 -24.69
CA ARG A 206 -18.96 18.54 -24.33
C ARG A 206 -18.80 18.52 -22.80
N ALA A 207 -17.70 17.94 -22.34
CA ALA A 207 -17.21 18.17 -20.98
C ALA A 207 -16.67 19.61 -20.94
N GLU A 208 -17.23 20.44 -20.09
CA GLU A 208 -16.62 21.74 -19.76
C GLU A 208 -15.41 21.53 -18.85
#